data_AF-A0A242KXQ7-F1
#
_entry.id   AF-A0A242KXQ7-F1
#
_cell.length_a   1.000
_cell.length_b   1.000
_cell.length_c   1.000
_cell.angle_alpha   90.00
_cell.angle_beta   90.00
_cell.angle_gamma   90.00
#
_symmetry.space_group_name_H-M   'P 1'
#
loop_
_entity.id
_entity.type
_entity.pdbx_description
1 polymer ?
#
loop_
_entity_poly.entity_id
_entity_poly.type
_entity_poly.pdbx_seq_one_letter_code
_entity_poly.pdbx_strand_id
1 'polypeptide(L)'
;MSYDYKKLEKNISSTKVFLEWGVVWIINRLKLCWETYKERKFHQESYQSFEEEKKSVSKYMRYYNNYRYSESLNALSRKGFRKQTA
;
A
#
# COMPACT_ATOMS: atom_id res chain seq x y z
N MET A 1 3.35 -41.53 -10.33
CA MET A 1 3.73 -40.33 -9.56
C MET A 1 2.61 -40.04 -8.56
N SER A 2 2.86 -40.23 -7.27
CA SER A 2 1.86 -39.92 -6.23
C SER A 2 1.99 -38.44 -5.88
N TYR A 3 0.96 -37.65 -6.17
CA TYR A 3 0.95 -36.24 -5.80
C TYR A 3 0.82 -36.12 -4.28
N ASP A 4 1.68 -35.31 -3.67
CA ASP A 4 1.62 -35.04 -2.24
C ASP A 4 0.50 -34.02 -1.95
N TYR A 5 -0.72 -34.55 -1.86
CA TYR A 5 -1.94 -33.76 -1.67
C TYR A 5 -1.90 -32.88 -0.42
N LYS A 6 -1.22 -33.32 0.65
CA LYS A 6 -1.04 -32.53 1.88
C LYS A 6 -0.18 -31.29 1.64
N LYS A 7 0.85 -31.41 0.80
CA LYS A 7 1.70 -30.28 0.42
C LYS A 7 0.96 -29.27 -0.45
N LEU A 8 0.12 -29.74 -1.38
CA LEU A 8 -0.74 -28.88 -2.20
C LEU A 8 -1.76 -28.12 -1.35
N GLU A 9 -2.43 -28.80 -0.41
CA GLU A 9 -3.42 -28.19 0.48
C GLU A 9 -2.81 -27.09 1.38
N LYS A 10 -1.61 -27.34 1.94
CA LYS A 10 -0.87 -26.35 2.72
C LYS A 10 -0.47 -25.12 1.89
N ASN A 11 -0.06 -25.32 0.64
CA ASN A 11 0.29 -24.21 -0.25
C ASN A 11 -0.94 -23.36 -0.63
N ILE A 12 -2.08 -24.01 -0.93
CA ILE A 12 -3.33 -23.32 -1.24
C ILE A 12 -3.83 -22.53 -0.02
N SER A 13 -3.81 -23.13 1.18
CA SER A 13 -4.24 -22.43 2.40
C SER A 13 -3.33 -21.26 2.74
N SER A 14 -2.00 -21.44 2.63
CA SER A 14 -1.03 -20.36 2.85
C SER A 14 -1.21 -19.22 1.85
N THR A 15 -1.50 -19.53 0.58
CA THR A 15 -1.75 -18.52 -0.46
C THR A 15 -3.05 -17.76 -0.20
N LYS A 16 -4.11 -18.45 0.21
CA LYS A 16 -5.40 -17.84 0.54
C LYS A 16 -5.30 -16.92 1.75
N VAL A 17 -4.62 -17.37 2.82
CA VAL A 17 -4.32 -16.53 3.99
C VAL A 17 -3.50 -15.31 3.56
N PHE A 18 -2.47 -15.48 2.72
CA PHE A 18 -1.67 -14.34 2.25
C PHE A 18 -2.49 -13.33 1.42
N LEU A 19 -3.44 -13.81 0.60
CA LEU A 19 -4.33 -12.95 -0.18
C LEU A 19 -5.34 -12.21 0.70
N GLU A 20 -5.98 -12.90 1.65
CA GLU A 20 -6.94 -12.29 2.58
C GLU A 20 -6.27 -11.22 3.45
N TRP A 21 -5.15 -11.57 4.09
CA TRP A 21 -4.39 -10.63 4.91
C TRP A 21 -3.74 -9.52 4.08
N GLY A 22 -3.30 -9.84 2.85
CA GLY A 22 -2.76 -8.85 1.91
C GLY A 22 -3.80 -7.81 1.49
N VAL A 23 -5.03 -8.24 1.19
CA VAL A 23 -6.15 -7.35 0.84
C VAL A 23 -6.53 -6.48 2.04
N VAL A 24 -6.67 -7.06 3.24
CA VAL A 24 -6.96 -6.32 4.47
C VAL A 24 -5.86 -5.29 4.75
N TRP A 25 -4.60 -5.66 4.57
CA TRP A 25 -3.47 -4.75 4.74
C TRP A 25 -3.49 -3.60 3.73
N ILE A 26 -3.80 -3.87 2.45
CA ILE A 26 -3.94 -2.83 1.41
C ILE A 26 -5.10 -1.88 1.74
N ILE A 27 -6.26 -2.41 2.11
CA ILE A 27 -7.45 -1.62 2.44
C ILE A 27 -7.18 -0.73 3.66
N ASN A 28 -6.61 -1.28 4.74
CA ASN A 28 -6.27 -0.51 5.92
C ASN A 28 -5.26 0.60 5.61
N ARG A 29 -4.30 0.33 4.73
CA ARG A 29 -3.31 1.33 4.31
C ARG A 29 -3.91 2.45 3.47
N LEU A 30 -4.87 2.14 2.60
CA LEU A 30 -5.62 3.13 1.83
C LEU A 30 -6.49 4.00 2.75
N LYS A 31 -7.20 3.38 3.71
CA LYS A 31 -7.99 4.10 4.72
C LYS A 31 -7.12 5.08 5.50
N LEU A 32 -6.00 4.62 6.04
CA LEU A 32 -5.08 5.47 6.80
C LEU A 32 -4.52 6.62 5.93
N CYS A 33 -4.16 6.33 4.68
CA CYS A 33 -3.71 7.36 3.73
C CYS A 33 -4.79 8.44 3.52
N TRP A 34 -6.05 8.02 3.39
CA TRP A 34 -7.19 8.92 3.21
C TRP A 34 -7.46 9.78 4.45
N GLU A 35 -7.46 9.18 5.64
CA GLU A 35 -7.63 9.94 6.89
C GLU A 35 -6.53 10.99 7.07
N THR A 36 -5.26 10.62 6.85
CA THR A 36 -4.15 11.60 6.97
C THR A 36 -4.23 12.68 5.89
N TYR A 37 -4.71 12.36 4.68
CA TYR A 37 -4.93 13.37 3.64
C TYR A 37 -6.00 14.37 4.06
N LYS A 38 -7.12 13.89 4.64
CA LYS A 38 -8.19 14.75 5.11
C LYS A 38 -7.72 15.74 6.18
N GLU A 39 -7.03 15.23 7.20
CA GLU A 39 -6.49 16.05 8.29
C GLU A 39 -5.49 17.12 7.80
N ARG A 40 -4.63 16.78 6.84
CA ARG A 40 -3.51 17.65 6.44
C ARG A 40 -3.81 18.61 5.29
N LYS A 41 -4.72 18.24 4.39
CA LYS A 41 -4.83 18.86 3.06
C LYS A 41 -6.26 19.21 2.69
N PHE A 42 -7.22 18.32 2.97
CA PHE A 42 -8.61 18.51 2.56
C PHE A 42 -9.26 19.72 3.23
N HIS A 43 -8.96 20.00 4.49
CA HIS A 43 -9.50 21.17 5.19
C HIS A 43 -8.75 22.49 4.89
N GLN A 44 -7.59 22.42 4.23
CA GLN A 44 -6.79 23.60 3.85
C GLN A 44 -6.99 24.02 2.39
N GLU A 45 -7.35 23.09 1.51
CA GLU A 45 -7.51 23.32 0.07
C GLU A 45 -9.00 23.27 -0.31
N SER A 46 -9.54 24.35 -0.88
CA SER A 46 -10.86 24.33 -1.52
C SER A 46 -10.69 23.89 -2.97
N TYR A 47 -11.27 22.75 -3.34
CA TYR A 47 -11.24 22.24 -4.71
C TYR A 47 -12.45 22.76 -5.48
N GLN A 48 -12.22 23.35 -6.65
CA GLN A 48 -13.30 23.90 -7.48
C GLN A 48 -13.90 22.83 -8.40
N SER A 49 -13.20 21.70 -8.60
CA SER A 49 -13.71 20.58 -9.38
C SER A 49 -13.20 19.23 -8.87
N PHE A 50 -13.93 18.17 -9.21
CA PHE A 50 -13.55 16.79 -8.91
C PHE A 50 -12.18 16.40 -9.50
N GLU A 51 -11.82 16.93 -10.67
CA GLU A 51 -10.53 16.63 -11.30
C GLU A 51 -9.34 17.25 -10.54
N GLU A 52 -9.53 18.42 -9.93
CA GLU A 52 -8.51 19.03 -9.06
C GLU A 52 -8.31 18.21 -7.77
N GLU A 53 -9.40 17.78 -7.15
CA GLU A 53 -9.36 16.91 -5.98
C GLU A 53 -8.64 15.60 -6.30
N LYS A 54 -9.05 14.92 -7.39
CA LYS A 54 -8.43 13.67 -7.86
C LYS A 54 -6.94 13.83 -8.14
N LYS A 55 -6.52 14.95 -8.73
CA LYS A 55 -5.11 15.26 -8.98
C LYS A 55 -4.33 15.47 -7.69
N SER A 56 -4.91 16.18 -6.72
CA SER A 56 -4.30 16.40 -5.39
C SER A 56 -4.14 15.09 -4.62
N VAL A 57 -5.19 14.27 -4.56
CA VAL A 57 -5.17 12.93 -3.95
C VAL A 57 -4.12 12.04 -4.61
N SER A 58 -4.07 12.01 -5.94
CA SER A 58 -3.09 11.21 -6.69
C SER A 58 -1.64 11.64 -6.40
N LYS A 59 -1.40 12.96 -6.31
CA LYS A 59 -0.09 13.51 -5.94
C LYS A 59 0.28 13.13 -4.50
N TYR A 60 -0.68 13.21 -3.58
CA TYR A 60 -0.49 12.82 -2.19
C TYR A 60 -0.21 11.33 -2.02
N MET A 61 -0.92 10.45 -2.74
CA MET A 61 -0.66 9.01 -2.72
C MET A 61 0.77 8.67 -3.20
N ARG A 62 1.25 9.36 -4.24
CA ARG A 62 2.65 9.20 -4.71
C ARG A 62 3.64 9.65 -3.64
N TYR A 63 3.40 10.80 -3.02
CA TYR A 63 4.21 11.29 -1.90
C TYR A 63 4.22 10.29 -0.74
N TYR A 64 3.05 9.85 -0.27
CA TYR A 64 2.90 8.92 0.85
C TYR A 64 3.56 7.57 0.60
N ASN A 65 3.46 7.04 -0.62
CA ASN A 65 4.11 5.79 -0.99
C ASN A 65 5.64 5.88 -1.07
N ASN A 66 6.18 7.06 -1.36
CA ASN A 66 7.63 7.27 -1.45
C ASN A 66 8.24 7.68 -0.11
N TYR A 67 7.55 8.51 0.67
CA TYR A 67 8.09 9.17 1.87
C TYR A 67 7.88 8.36 3.15
N ARG A 68 6.77 7.63 3.31
CA ARG A 68 6.53 6.89 4.56
C ARG A 68 7.41 5.64 4.72
N TYR A 69 8.01 5.17 3.63
CA TYR A 69 8.95 4.06 3.65
C TYR A 69 10.40 4.51 3.76
N SER A 70 10.72 5.79 3.52
CA SER A 70 12.10 6.24 3.69
C SER A 70 12.50 6.24 5.18
N GLU A 71 11.60 6.55 6.12
CA GLU A 71 11.95 6.49 7.55
C GLU A 71 12.17 5.05 8.08
N SER A 72 11.43 4.06 7.57
CA SER A 72 11.57 2.66 8.00
C SER A 72 12.55 1.82 7.16
N LEU A 73 13.02 2.35 6.03
CA LEU A 73 13.98 1.70 5.12
C LEU A 73 15.29 2.49 5.02
N ASN A 74 15.80 3.09 6.10
CA ASN A 74 17.07 3.84 6.10
C ASN A 74 17.20 4.88 4.97
N ALA A 75 16.20 5.75 4.84
CA ALA A 75 16.04 6.75 3.77
C ALA A 75 15.86 6.20 2.34
N LEU A 76 15.78 4.87 2.15
CA LEU A 76 15.56 4.30 0.82
C LEU A 76 14.08 4.37 0.44
N SER A 77 13.82 4.77 -0.81
CA SER A 77 12.52 4.48 -1.42
C SER A 77 12.31 2.96 -1.44
N ARG A 78 11.06 2.50 -1.39
CA ARG A 78 10.72 1.07 -1.51
C ARG A 78 11.38 0.39 -2.73
N LYS A 79 11.57 1.14 -3.83
CA LYS A 79 12.28 0.67 -5.04
C LYS A 79 13.78 0.50 -4.81
N GLY A 80 14.39 1.37 -4.02
CA GLY A 80 15.78 1.26 -3.57
C GLY A 80 15.99 0.06 -2.66
N PHE A 81 15.09 -0.16 -1.70
CA PHE A 81 15.16 -1.32 -0.81
C PHE A 81 15.05 -2.65 -1.55
N ARG A 82 14.08 -2.78 -2.47
CA ARG A 82 13.93 -3.99 -3.33
C ARG A 82 15.16 -4.31 -4.16
N LYS A 83 15.99 -3.32 -4.50
CA LYS A 83 17.25 -3.52 -5.22
C LYS A 83 18.41 -3.96 -4.32
N GLN A 84 18.35 -3.69 -3.01
CA GLN A 84 19.37 -4.13 -2.05
C GLN A 84 19.11 -5.54 -1.51
N THR A 85 17.86 -5.97 -1.50
CA THR A 85 17.44 -7.30 -1.01
C THR A 85 17.32 -8.35 -2.11
N ALA A 86 17.83 -8.08 -3.32
CA ALA A 86 17.86 -8.99 -4.47
C ALA A 86 19.31 -9.30 -4.84
#